data_AF-A0A929W0G6-F1
#
_entry.id   AF-A0A929W0G6-F1
#
_cell.length_a   1.000
_cell.length_b   1.000
_cell.length_c   1.000
_cell.angle_alpha   90.00
_cell.angle_beta   90.00
_cell.angle_gamma   90.00
#
_symmetry.space_group_name_H-M   'P 1'
#
loop_
_entity.id
_entity.type
_entity.pdbx_description
1 polymer ?
#
loop_
_entity_poly.entity_id
_entity_poly.type
_entity_poly.pdbx_seq_one_letter_code
_entity_poly.pdbx_strand_id
1 'polypeptide(L)'
;MSLRAEVIIPLALDGTFSYILPQELSERFPNFAIGMRVVVPFGKKRYYTGIVCALHKEDVKSGLKEIEQVLDEEPLISTDLLQLWQWVAYYYCCPIGSVLREALPSGLLPESKTNYRLEADFCTEEALSPIELEILDYLASLAGKAITVERLEAHLGRRLTRPLLR
;
A
#
# COMPACT_ATOMS: atom_id res chain seq x y z
N MET A 1 -3.06 -20.05 -18.28
CA MET A 1 -3.82 -18.80 -18.50
C MET A 1 -3.70 -17.99 -17.24
N SER A 2 -3.17 -16.76 -17.33
CA SER A 2 -2.97 -15.91 -16.16
C SER A 2 -4.22 -15.06 -15.91
N LEU A 3 -4.57 -14.86 -14.64
CA LEU A 3 -5.74 -14.06 -14.26
C LEU A 3 -5.31 -12.61 -13.99
N ARG A 4 -5.93 -11.66 -14.71
CA ARG A 4 -5.73 -10.22 -14.48
C ARG A 4 -6.84 -9.67 -13.60
N ALA A 5 -6.49 -8.96 -12.54
CA ALA A 5 -7.42 -8.26 -11.68
C ALA A 5 -7.30 -6.74 -11.87
N GLU A 6 -8.43 -6.06 -11.91
CA GLU A 6 -8.49 -4.61 -11.72
C GLU A 6 -8.79 -4.31 -10.25
N VAL A 7 -7.98 -3.43 -9.67
CA VAL A 7 -7.99 -3.14 -8.23
C VAL A 7 -8.22 -1.65 -8.02
N ILE A 8 -9.21 -1.32 -7.19
CA ILE A 8 -9.42 0.02 -6.64
C ILE A 8 -8.44 0.17 -5.48
N ILE A 9 -7.57 1.19 -5.55
CA ILE A 9 -6.62 1.52 -4.48
C ILE A 9 -7.15 2.74 -3.73
N PRO A 10 -7.08 2.79 -2.39
CA PRO A 10 -7.64 3.88 -1.59
C PRO A 10 -6.77 5.14 -1.67
N LEU A 11 -6.55 5.66 -2.88
CA LEU A 11 -5.83 6.89 -3.19
C LEU A 11 -6.71 7.79 -4.06
N ALA A 12 -6.50 9.10 -3.98
CA ALA A 12 -7.18 10.08 -4.82
C ALA A 12 -6.57 10.11 -6.23
N LEU A 13 -6.65 8.99 -6.94
CA LEU A 13 -6.17 8.78 -8.30
C LEU A 13 -7.30 8.26 -9.17
N ASP A 14 -7.35 8.74 -10.41
CA ASP A 14 -8.41 8.37 -11.34
C ASP A 14 -8.31 6.91 -11.78
N GLY A 15 -9.45 6.22 -11.77
CA GLY A 15 -9.60 4.87 -12.30
C GLY A 15 -9.13 3.74 -11.37
N THR A 16 -8.80 2.61 -12.00
CA THR A 16 -8.41 1.35 -11.37
C THR A 16 -7.03 0.93 -11.88
N PHE A 17 -6.36 0.03 -11.16
CA PHE A 17 -5.02 -0.42 -11.51
C PHE A 17 -5.01 -1.93 -11.78
N SER A 18 -4.32 -2.33 -12.84
CA SER A 18 -4.26 -3.73 -13.25
C SER A 18 -3.10 -4.48 -12.60
N TYR A 19 -3.39 -5.66 -12.08
CA TYR A 19 -2.42 -6.58 -11.48
C TYR A 19 -2.63 -8.00 -11.99
N ILE A 20 -1.59 -8.82 -11.83
CA ILE A 20 -1.65 -10.26 -12.09
C ILE A 20 -1.88 -10.99 -10.77
N LEU A 21 -2.73 -12.00 -10.77
CA LEU A 21 -2.77 -12.99 -9.69
C LEU A 21 -1.69 -14.05 -9.96
N PRO A 22 -0.65 -14.16 -9.09
CA PRO A 22 0.33 -15.24 -9.17
C PRO A 22 -0.32 -16.61 -9.10
N GLN A 23 0.31 -17.61 -9.72
CA GLN A 23 -0.23 -18.96 -9.75
C GLN A 23 -0.38 -19.54 -8.33
N GLU A 24 0.59 -19.26 -7.46
CA GLU A 24 0.61 -19.70 -6.06
C GLU A 24 -0.60 -19.16 -5.28
N LEU A 25 -0.97 -17.90 -5.52
CA LEU A 25 -2.16 -17.30 -4.90
C LEU A 25 -3.44 -17.83 -5.55
N SER A 26 -3.45 -18.07 -6.85
CA SER A 26 -4.61 -18.65 -7.53
C SER A 26 -4.92 -20.06 -7.05
N GLU A 27 -3.91 -20.87 -6.75
CA GLU A 27 -4.08 -22.23 -6.22
C GLU A 27 -4.53 -22.20 -4.76
N ARG A 28 -4.01 -21.26 -3.96
CA ARG A 28 -4.40 -21.09 -2.56
C ARG A 28 -5.81 -20.53 -2.39
N PHE A 29 -6.24 -19.66 -3.30
CA PHE A 29 -7.55 -19.00 -3.27
C PHE A 29 -8.37 -19.36 -4.51
N PRO A 30 -8.90 -20.59 -4.61
CA PRO A 30 -9.68 -21.03 -5.78
C PRO A 30 -10.97 -20.24 -5.98
N ASN A 31 -11.48 -19.60 -4.92
CA ASN A 31 -12.67 -18.74 -4.93
C ASN A 31 -12.33 -17.26 -5.13
N PHE A 32 -11.13 -16.92 -5.61
CA PHE A 32 -10.74 -15.54 -5.84
C PHE A 32 -11.73 -14.82 -6.77
N ALA A 33 -12.32 -13.73 -6.28
CA ALA A 33 -13.47 -13.10 -6.89
C ALA A 33 -13.45 -11.57 -6.70
N ILE A 34 -14.33 -10.91 -7.47
CA ILE A 34 -14.64 -9.49 -7.32
C ILE A 34 -15.14 -9.22 -5.90
N GLY A 35 -14.71 -8.11 -5.31
CA GLY A 35 -15.09 -7.68 -3.96
C GLY A 35 -14.14 -8.11 -2.84
N MET A 36 -13.10 -8.90 -3.16
CA MET A 36 -12.08 -9.32 -2.21
C MET A 36 -11.00 -8.24 -2.01
N ARG A 37 -10.43 -8.18 -0.80
CA ARG A 37 -9.27 -7.33 -0.53
C ARG A 37 -7.97 -8.01 -0.92
N VAL A 38 -7.10 -7.21 -1.52
CA VAL A 38 -5.77 -7.62 -1.95
C VAL A 38 -4.73 -6.59 -1.53
N VAL A 39 -3.53 -7.06 -1.19
CA VAL A 39 -2.36 -6.21 -1.00
C VAL A 39 -1.63 -6.11 -2.33
N VAL A 40 -1.41 -4.88 -2.78
CA VAL A 40 -0.76 -4.61 -4.07
C VAL A 40 0.38 -3.60 -3.94
N PRO A 41 1.49 -3.80 -4.67
CA PRO A 41 2.56 -2.81 -4.74
C PRO A 41 2.12 -1.60 -5.59
N PHE A 42 2.33 -0.40 -5.07
CA PHE A 42 2.05 0.84 -5.78
C PHE A 42 3.24 1.81 -5.62
N GLY A 43 3.82 2.23 -6.75
CA GLY A 43 5.11 2.94 -6.74
C GLY A 43 6.30 2.04 -6.38
N LYS A 44 7.35 2.60 -5.77
CA LYS A 44 8.63 1.89 -5.53
C LYS A 44 8.69 1.07 -4.24
N LYS A 45 8.05 1.53 -3.16
CA LYS A 45 8.22 0.96 -1.81
C LYS A 45 6.93 1.00 -0.96
N ARG A 46 5.76 1.10 -1.60
CA ARG A 46 4.49 1.15 -0.87
C ARG A 46 3.59 0.02 -1.30
N TYR A 47 2.91 -0.55 -0.32
CA TYR A 47 1.86 -1.53 -0.49
C TYR A 47 0.57 -0.96 0.07
N TYR A 48 -0.52 -1.15 -0.67
CA TYR A 48 -1.85 -0.73 -0.28
C TYR A 48 -2.78 -1.92 -0.29
N THR A 49 -3.75 -1.89 0.62
CA THR A 49 -4.91 -2.77 0.54
C THR A 49 -5.91 -2.15 -0.44
N GLY A 50 -6.24 -2.88 -1.50
CA GLY A 50 -7.23 -2.48 -2.49
C GLY A 50 -8.36 -3.50 -2.61
N ILE A 51 -9.40 -3.16 -3.38
CA ILE A 51 -10.55 -4.03 -3.66
C ILE A 51 -10.53 -4.44 -5.13
N VAL A 52 -10.65 -5.74 -5.38
CA VAL A 52 -10.81 -6.28 -6.73
C VAL A 52 -12.19 -5.88 -7.27
N CYS A 53 -12.24 -5.15 -8.38
CA CYS A 53 -13.49 -4.68 -8.98
C CYS A 53 -13.82 -5.35 -10.33
N ALA A 54 -12.82 -5.92 -11.01
CA ALA A 54 -13.03 -6.71 -12.22
C ALA A 54 -11.96 -7.79 -12.36
N LEU A 55 -12.31 -8.87 -13.05
CA LEU A 55 -11.43 -10.00 -13.35
C LEU A 55 -11.50 -10.32 -14.85
N HIS A 56 -10.34 -10.53 -15.46
CA HIS A 56 -10.21 -10.81 -16.88
C HIS A 56 -9.31 -12.03 -17.09
N LYS A 57 -9.80 -13.00 -17.87
CA LYS A 57 -9.03 -14.18 -18.29
C LYS A 57 -8.50 -13.94 -19.70
N GLU A 58 -7.32 -13.34 -19.79
CA GLU A 58 -6.68 -12.98 -21.06
C GLU A 58 -5.16 -13.21 -20.98
N ASP A 59 -4.49 -13.34 -22.13
CA ASP A 59 -3.03 -13.35 -22.16
C ASP A 59 -2.50 -12.00 -21.66
N VAL A 60 -1.90 -12.01 -20.47
CA VAL A 60 -1.54 -10.79 -19.78
C VAL A 60 -0.36 -10.12 -20.46
N LYS A 61 -0.51 -8.82 -20.75
CA LYS A 61 0.56 -7.97 -21.25
C LYS A 61 1.77 -8.02 -20.31
N SER A 62 2.97 -8.15 -20.86
CA SER A 62 4.21 -8.08 -20.09
C SER A 62 4.32 -6.76 -19.31
N GLY A 63 4.81 -6.83 -18.07
CA GLY A 63 5.12 -5.65 -17.25
C GLY A 63 4.07 -5.25 -16.20
N LEU A 64 2.95 -5.97 -16.06
CA LEU A 64 2.09 -5.79 -14.89
C LEU A 64 2.77 -6.31 -13.62
N LYS A 65 2.51 -5.64 -12.50
CA LYS A 65 2.92 -6.11 -11.18
C LYS A 65 1.97 -7.19 -10.68
N GLU A 66 2.47 -8.01 -9.76
CA GLU A 66 1.70 -9.07 -9.13
C GLU A 66 0.97 -8.58 -7.87
N ILE A 67 -0.13 -9.26 -7.55
CA ILE A 67 -0.78 -9.18 -6.24
C ILE A 67 0.14 -9.84 -5.21
N GLU A 68 0.44 -9.12 -4.14
CA GLU A 68 1.32 -9.59 -3.07
C GLU A 68 0.58 -10.60 -2.16
N GLN A 69 -0.69 -10.30 -1.84
CA GLN A 69 -1.47 -11.10 -0.90
C GLN A 69 -2.98 -10.94 -1.15
N VAL A 70 -3.75 -12.00 -0.93
CA VAL A 70 -5.21 -11.95 -0.77
C VAL A 70 -5.54 -11.99 0.72
N LEU A 71 -6.39 -11.09 1.20
CA LEU A 71 -6.67 -10.91 2.64
C LEU A 71 -7.93 -11.63 3.13
N ASP A 72 -8.84 -11.98 2.21
CA ASP A 72 -10.14 -12.58 2.52
C ASP A 72 -10.24 -13.98 1.88
N GLU A 73 -11.08 -14.84 2.43
CA GLU A 73 -11.43 -16.13 1.80
C GLU A 73 -12.64 -16.02 0.86
N GLU A 74 -13.49 -15.02 1.09
CA GLU A 74 -14.70 -14.70 0.33
C GLU A 74 -14.80 -13.20 0.07
N PRO A 75 -15.59 -12.75 -0.93
CA PRO A 75 -15.83 -11.33 -1.18
C PRO A 75 -16.41 -10.60 0.04
N LEU A 76 -15.65 -9.62 0.55
CA LEU A 76 -16.12 -8.73 1.60
C LEU A 76 -17.12 -7.70 1.05
N ILE A 77 -16.91 -7.27 -0.19
CA ILE A 77 -17.69 -6.22 -0.86
C ILE A 77 -18.58 -6.84 -1.93
N SER A 78 -19.89 -6.58 -1.86
CA SER A 78 -20.82 -7.03 -2.88
C SER A 78 -20.69 -6.25 -4.19
N THR A 79 -21.12 -6.85 -5.30
CA THR A 79 -21.19 -6.19 -6.60
C THR A 79 -22.08 -4.95 -6.57
N ASP A 80 -23.18 -4.98 -5.81
CA ASP A 80 -24.10 -3.85 -5.68
C ASP A 80 -23.42 -2.66 -4.99
N LEU A 81 -22.59 -2.94 -3.97
CA LEU A 81 -21.84 -1.89 -3.28
C LEU A 81 -20.75 -1.29 -4.19
N LEU A 82 -20.09 -2.12 -5.01
CA LEU A 82 -19.15 -1.64 -6.03
C LEU A 82 -19.84 -0.75 -7.07
N GLN A 83 -21.03 -1.13 -7.54
CA GLN A 83 -21.83 -0.33 -8.46
C GLN A 83 -22.24 1.01 -7.81
N LEU A 84 -22.63 1.00 -6.54
CA LEU A 84 -22.90 2.22 -5.79
C LEU A 84 -21.67 3.11 -5.75
N TRP A 85 -20.49 2.57 -5.44
CA TRP A 85 -19.26 3.36 -5.39
C TRP A 85 -18.91 3.97 -6.76
N GLN A 86 -19.06 3.20 -7.83
CA GLN A 86 -18.88 3.69 -9.20
C GLN A 86 -19.85 4.81 -9.53
N TRP A 87 -21.12 4.68 -9.14
CA TRP A 87 -22.12 5.72 -9.31
C TRP A 87 -21.76 6.98 -8.52
N VAL A 88 -21.34 6.86 -7.26
CA VAL A 88 -20.90 8.00 -6.43
C VAL A 88 -19.71 8.70 -7.07
N ALA A 89 -18.68 7.95 -7.47
CA ALA A 89 -17.49 8.48 -8.13
C ALA A 89 -17.84 9.24 -9.41
N TYR A 90 -18.71 8.66 -10.24
CA TYR A 90 -19.18 9.28 -11.47
C TYR A 90 -20.01 10.53 -11.21
N TYR A 91 -21.03 10.45 -10.34
CA TYR A 91 -21.98 11.53 -10.10
C TYR A 91 -21.34 12.74 -9.43
N TYR A 92 -20.44 12.51 -8.47
CA TYR A 92 -19.73 13.56 -7.74
C TYR A 92 -18.37 13.91 -8.34
N CYS A 93 -18.04 13.38 -9.53
CA CYS A 93 -16.79 13.62 -10.24
C CYS A 93 -15.55 13.45 -9.33
N CYS A 94 -15.53 12.39 -8.51
CA CYS A 94 -14.45 12.14 -7.58
C CYS A 94 -13.75 10.79 -7.88
N PRO A 95 -12.47 10.65 -7.54
CA PRO A 95 -11.76 9.39 -7.74
C PRO A 95 -12.41 8.24 -6.96
N ILE A 96 -12.59 7.08 -7.62
CA ILE A 96 -13.18 5.89 -7.00
C ILE A 96 -12.37 5.41 -5.78
N GLY A 97 -11.06 5.62 -5.77
CA GLY A 97 -10.21 5.33 -4.62
C GLY A 97 -10.51 6.20 -3.39
N SER A 98 -10.95 7.44 -3.58
CA SER A 98 -11.43 8.28 -2.48
C SER A 98 -12.74 7.75 -1.92
N VAL A 99 -13.66 7.29 -2.78
CA VAL A 99 -14.92 6.66 -2.34
C VAL A 99 -14.63 5.41 -1.51
N LEU A 100 -13.72 4.53 -1.96
CA LEU A 100 -13.29 3.36 -1.21
C LEU A 100 -12.75 3.73 0.18
N ARG A 101 -11.88 4.75 0.25
CA ARG A 101 -11.27 5.19 1.49
C ARG A 101 -12.29 5.69 2.51
N GLU A 102 -13.31 6.41 2.05
CA GLU A 102 -14.37 6.93 2.93
C GLU A 102 -15.44 5.88 3.24
N ALA A 103 -15.64 4.89 2.37
CA ALA A 103 -16.65 3.85 2.55
C ALA A 103 -16.25 2.77 3.56
N LEU A 104 -14.95 2.52 3.76
CA LEU A 104 -14.46 1.47 4.65
C LEU A 104 -13.75 2.02 5.89
N PRO A 105 -13.94 1.40 7.07
CA PRO A 105 -13.13 1.67 8.25
C PRO A 105 -11.63 1.49 7.95
N SER A 106 -10.80 2.39 8.46
CA SER A 106 -9.35 2.38 8.22
C SER A 106 -8.65 1.07 8.65
N GLY A 107 -9.17 0.38 9.66
CA GLY A 107 -8.67 -0.94 10.08
C GLY A 107 -8.82 -2.04 9.02
N LEU A 108 -9.69 -1.85 8.02
CA LEU A 108 -9.86 -2.78 6.89
C LEU A 108 -8.98 -2.44 5.69
N LEU A 109 -8.30 -1.30 5.72
CA LEU A 109 -7.40 -0.80 4.67
C LEU A 109 -5.98 -0.57 5.22
N PRO A 110 -5.29 -1.60 5.72
CA PRO A 110 -3.91 -1.43 6.16
C PRO A 110 -3.03 -0.98 4.99
N GLU A 111 -2.18 0.01 5.28
CA GLU A 111 -1.18 0.54 4.35
C GLU A 111 0.22 0.31 4.93
N SER A 112 1.20 0.03 4.08
CA SER A 112 2.58 -0.12 4.53
C SER A 112 3.11 1.19 5.11
N LYS A 113 3.62 1.15 6.35
CA LYS A 113 4.35 2.27 6.97
C LYS A 113 5.83 1.93 7.09
N THR A 114 6.68 2.86 6.67
CA THR A 114 8.13 2.75 6.90
C THR A 114 8.45 3.22 8.30
N ASN A 115 9.14 2.38 9.06
CA ASN A 115 9.65 2.73 10.38
C ASN A 115 11.18 2.70 10.39
N TYR A 116 11.78 3.60 11.17
CA TYR A 116 13.20 3.65 11.45
C TYR A 116 13.46 3.18 12.88
N ARG A 117 14.52 2.41 13.06
CA ARG A 117 15.04 1.97 14.36
C ARG A 117 16.55 2.02 14.31
N LEU A 118 17.18 2.49 15.38
CA LEU A 118 18.62 2.37 15.55
C LEU A 118 18.96 0.96 16.03
N GLU A 119 19.88 0.31 15.32
CA GLU A 119 20.46 -0.95 15.77
C GLU A 119 21.45 -0.67 16.91
N ALA A 120 21.44 -1.54 17.93
CA ALA A 120 22.19 -1.31 19.18
C ALA A 120 23.71 -1.23 18.98
N ASP A 121 24.22 -1.94 17.98
CA ASP A 121 25.65 -2.05 17.67
C ASP A 121 26.08 -1.16 16.50
N PHE A 122 25.27 -0.15 16.14
CA PHE A 122 25.60 0.74 15.03
C PHE A 122 26.80 1.63 15.38
N CYS A 123 27.92 1.39 14.69
CA CYS A 123 29.12 2.21 14.72
C CYS A 123 29.53 2.54 13.27
N THR A 124 29.89 3.80 13.01
CA THR A 124 30.43 4.23 11.71
C THR A 124 31.75 4.98 11.92
N GLU A 125 32.70 4.74 11.02
CA GLU A 125 33.96 5.47 10.94
C GLU A 125 33.86 6.69 10.01
N GLU A 126 32.74 6.82 9.28
CA GLU A 126 32.49 7.95 8.39
C GLU A 126 31.98 9.18 9.13
N ALA A 127 32.43 10.36 8.70
CA ALA A 127 31.96 11.63 9.26
C ALA A 127 30.49 11.87 8.89
N LEU A 128 29.62 11.80 9.90
CA LEU A 128 28.20 12.07 9.77
C LEU A 128 27.95 13.58 9.63
N SER A 129 27.00 13.95 8.78
CA SER A 129 26.50 15.31 8.71
C SER A 129 25.77 15.70 10.00
N PRO A 130 25.62 17.01 10.30
CA PRO A 130 24.91 17.46 11.49
C PRO A 130 23.47 16.92 11.60
N ILE A 131 22.82 16.69 10.45
CA ILE A 131 21.46 16.16 10.39
C ILE A 131 21.44 14.66 10.69
N GLU A 132 22.42 13.90 10.18
CA GLU A 132 22.52 12.47 10.48
C GLU A 132 22.82 12.24 11.97
N LEU A 133 23.65 13.09 12.59
CA LEU A 133 23.88 13.09 14.04
C LEU A 133 22.59 13.38 14.82
N GLU A 134 21.84 14.41 14.44
CA GLU A 134 20.55 14.75 15.08
C GLU A 134 19.54 13.58 14.99
N ILE A 135 19.50 12.89 13.85
CA ILE A 135 18.66 11.70 13.66
C ILE A 135 19.11 10.56 14.58
N LEU A 136 20.43 10.31 14.67
CA LEU A 136 20.97 9.26 15.54
C LEU A 136 20.74 9.56 17.01
N ASP A 137 20.97 10.79 17.46
CA ASP A 137 20.73 11.23 18.83
C ASP A 137 19.26 11.04 19.20
N TYR A 138 18.35 11.43 18.30
CA TYR A 138 16.92 11.25 18.51
C TYR A 138 16.53 9.76 18.55
N LEU A 139 17.03 8.93 17.63
CA LEU A 139 16.77 7.49 17.62
C LEU A 139 17.38 6.76 18.83
N ALA A 140 18.56 7.19 19.28
CA ALA A 140 19.22 6.66 20.48
C ALA A 140 18.41 6.98 21.75
N SER A 141 17.83 8.19 21.83
CA SER A 141 16.96 8.58 22.95
C SER A 141 15.72 7.70 23.10
N LEU A 142 15.31 7.02 22.03
CA LEU A 142 14.11 6.18 21.97
C LEU A 142 14.37 4.72 22.38
N ALA A 143 15.60 4.38 22.80
CA ALA A 143 15.98 3.08 23.37
C ALA A 143 15.50 1.87 22.55
N GLY A 144 15.72 1.91 21.22
CA GLY A 144 15.40 0.80 20.31
C GLY A 144 13.93 0.72 19.87
N LYS A 145 13.08 1.69 20.22
CA LYS A 145 11.71 1.77 19.67
C LYS A 145 11.73 2.22 18.22
N ALA A 146 11.01 1.50 17.37
CA ALA A 146 10.80 1.90 15.99
C ALA A 146 9.87 3.13 15.92
N ILE A 147 10.21 4.11 15.08
CA ILE A 147 9.41 5.31 14.83
C ILE A 147 9.02 5.44 13.38
N THR A 148 7.86 6.04 13.11
CA THR A 148 7.40 6.34 11.75
C THR A 148 8.20 7.49 11.14
N VAL A 149 8.29 7.51 9.81
CA VAL A 149 8.86 8.64 9.04
C VAL A 149 8.23 9.97 9.46
N GLU A 150 6.91 10.01 9.61
CA GLU A 150 6.14 11.20 9.96
C GLU A 150 6.59 11.80 11.31
N ARG A 151 6.85 10.94 12.30
CA ARG A 151 7.28 11.37 13.63
C ARG A 151 8.72 11.88 13.61
N LEU A 152 9.56 11.30 12.75
CA LEU A 152 10.93 11.76 12.53
C LEU A 152 10.93 13.14 11.83
N GLU A 153 10.12 13.32 10.79
CA GLU A 153 9.94 14.60 10.09
C GLU A 153 9.42 15.71 11.00
N ALA A 154 8.46 15.38 11.88
CA ALA A 154 7.93 16.33 12.85
C ALA A 154 8.98 16.80 13.87
N HIS A 155 9.90 15.91 14.28
CA HIS A 155 11.00 16.26 15.19
C HIS A 155 12.04 17.15 14.51
N LEU A 156 12.42 16.82 13.27
CA LEU A 156 13.43 17.56 12.50
C LEU A 156 12.89 18.87 11.91
N GLY A 157 11.57 19.09 11.93
CA GLY A 157 10.90 20.24 11.30
C GLY A 157 11.10 20.32 9.79
N ARG A 158 11.43 19.20 9.13
CA ARG A 158 11.82 19.13 7.71
C ARG A 158 11.32 17.83 7.08
N ARG A 159 10.99 17.88 5.78
CA ARG A 159 10.62 16.69 4.99
C ARG A 159 11.84 15.91 4.53
N LEU A 160 11.79 14.59 4.68
CA LEU A 160 12.81 13.64 4.26
C LEU A 160 12.57 13.26 2.79
N THR A 161 13.02 14.10 1.85
CA THR A 161 12.82 13.87 0.40
C THR A 161 13.74 12.79 -0.18
N ARG A 162 14.72 12.33 0.58
CA ARG A 162 15.65 11.23 0.28
C ARG A 162 15.80 10.33 1.52
N PRO A 163 16.16 9.05 1.37
CA PRO A 163 16.72 8.30 2.49
C PRO A 163 17.93 9.07 2.99
N LEU A 164 17.82 9.67 4.19
CA LEU A 164 18.86 10.55 4.75
C LEU A 164 20.02 9.80 5.37
N LEU A 165 19.89 8.48 5.54
CA LEU A 165 20.98 7.62 5.97
C LEU A 165 21.56 6.96 4.72
N ARG A 166 22.86 7.17 4.50
CA ARG A 166 23.65 6.46 3.49
C ARG A 166 23.89 5.02 3.91
#